data_AF-A0A939R2L8-F1
#
_entry.id   AF-A0A939R2L8-F1
#
_cell.length_a   1.000
_cell.length_b   1.000
_cell.length_c   1.000
_cell.angle_alpha   90.00
_cell.angle_beta   90.00
_cell.angle_gamma   90.00
#
_symmetry.space_group_name_H-M   'P 1'
#
loop_
_entity.id
_entity.type
_entity.pdbx_description
1 polymer ?
#
loop_
_entity_poly.entity_id
_entity_poly.type
_entity_poly.pdbx_seq_one_letter_code
_entity_poly.pdbx_strand_id
1 'polypeptide(L)'
;MKKSALALLVAVSLPLLLSLAPAGPAPGTDKKPRLRDSEFFKCLEESYKSRMYRQDSLMLIDPIGDAYMLRKLDTVPAKLLYHLRGNPLPQLEDRTDKQPYKTGRTVPIDNDRLLNKCAEIMRAHFPDIFPTLGEEHVWSPEAREYLNFGFWHRLARHWSGKQQDFPTSTFGMSKLLICLACGWTSRYCVTGQEKALKKRILSYPDGGVEPHNLFEESYVLHDGNLYLTFLACENVLCGMPFRPVRSNNSLQRKLAYIRHDSLEYGDNYGAWYHFFGIALYGMMRPESVSVFVADTESFGSFFMEGPDPQEDLINHYGAIFGHRFRRMYEDASWWLTGPGDRTDYLLPNTLTTAR
;
A
#
# COMPACT_ATOMS: atom_id res chain seq x y z
N MET A 1 -21.06 -20.25 -8.12
CA MET A 1 -19.65 -20.73 -8.15
C MET A 1 -18.89 -20.36 -9.43
N LYS A 2 -19.39 -20.61 -10.67
CA LYS A 2 -18.64 -20.24 -11.91
C LYS A 2 -18.54 -18.72 -12.20
N LYS A 3 -19.45 -17.89 -11.68
CA LYS A 3 -19.46 -16.42 -11.89
C LYS A 3 -18.41 -15.67 -11.03
N SER A 4 -18.03 -16.23 -9.89
CA SER A 4 -17.12 -15.59 -8.92
C SER A 4 -15.64 -15.67 -9.34
N ALA A 5 -15.23 -16.77 -9.97
CA ALA A 5 -13.89 -16.91 -10.53
C ALA A 5 -13.66 -15.96 -11.72
N LEU A 6 -14.71 -15.69 -12.50
CA LEU A 6 -14.67 -14.74 -13.61
C LEU A 6 -14.56 -13.29 -13.12
N ALA A 7 -15.25 -12.91 -12.03
CA ALA A 7 -15.18 -11.57 -11.46
C ALA A 7 -13.79 -11.24 -10.87
N LEU A 8 -13.13 -12.21 -10.23
CA LEU A 8 -11.79 -12.04 -9.66
C LEU A 8 -10.69 -12.08 -10.72
N LEU A 9 -10.85 -12.93 -11.76
CA LEU A 9 -10.00 -12.85 -12.95
C LEU A 9 -10.19 -11.49 -13.63
N VAL A 10 -11.41 -10.98 -13.72
CA VAL A 10 -11.73 -9.65 -14.28
C VAL A 10 -11.14 -8.54 -13.42
N ALA A 11 -11.12 -8.62 -12.08
CA ALA A 11 -10.47 -7.64 -11.21
C ALA A 11 -8.93 -7.64 -11.36
N VAL A 12 -8.30 -8.82 -11.52
CA VAL A 12 -6.87 -8.96 -11.79
C VAL A 12 -6.51 -8.67 -13.27
N SER A 13 -7.49 -8.72 -14.17
CA SER A 13 -7.36 -8.43 -15.62
C SER A 13 -7.88 -7.04 -16.02
N LEU A 14 -8.47 -6.29 -15.09
CA LEU A 14 -9.03 -4.95 -15.32
C LEU A 14 -8.02 -3.84 -15.67
N PRO A 15 -6.68 -3.99 -15.54
CA PRO A 15 -5.75 -3.00 -16.06
C PRO A 15 -5.86 -2.79 -17.59
N LEU A 16 -6.60 -3.65 -18.32
CA LEU A 16 -6.86 -3.43 -19.74
C LEU A 16 -7.68 -2.17 -20.04
N LEU A 17 -8.49 -1.67 -19.09
CA LEU A 17 -9.40 -0.52 -19.31
C LEU A 17 -8.80 0.84 -18.90
N LEU A 18 -7.69 0.87 -18.17
CA LEU A 18 -7.05 2.11 -17.68
C LEU A 18 -5.75 2.47 -18.43
N SER A 19 -5.37 1.71 -19.45
CA SER A 19 -4.24 2.03 -20.34
C SER A 19 -4.61 3.11 -21.36
N LEU A 20 -4.81 4.35 -20.90
CA LEU A 20 -4.77 5.54 -21.76
C LEU A 20 -3.81 6.58 -21.17
N ALA A 21 -2.52 6.25 -21.23
CA ALA A 21 -1.46 7.25 -21.34
C ALA A 21 -0.61 6.89 -22.56
N PRO A 22 -0.33 7.84 -23.47
CA PRO A 22 0.46 7.56 -24.65
C PRO A 22 1.87 7.13 -24.21
N ALA A 23 2.33 6.00 -24.74
CA ALA A 23 3.75 5.65 -24.69
C ALA A 23 4.51 6.80 -25.37
N GLY A 24 5.38 7.49 -24.62
CA GLY A 24 6.28 8.50 -25.16
C GLY A 24 7.15 7.91 -26.29
N PRO A 25 7.68 8.75 -27.19
CA PRO A 25 8.40 8.29 -28.37
C PRO A 25 9.62 7.46 -27.97
N ALA A 26 9.82 6.34 -28.67
CA ALA A 26 10.96 5.46 -28.48
C ALA A 26 12.28 6.21 -28.78
N PRO A 27 13.28 6.17 -27.88
CA PRO A 27 14.57 6.78 -28.15
C PRO A 27 15.35 5.96 -29.19
N GLY A 28 16.15 6.70 -29.96
CA GLY A 28 16.86 6.27 -31.15
C GLY A 28 17.75 5.03 -31.03
N THR A 29 18.05 4.49 -32.20
CA THR A 29 18.81 3.28 -32.47
C THR A 29 20.29 3.43 -32.14
N ASP A 30 20.63 3.30 -30.86
CA ASP A 30 21.95 2.81 -30.47
C ASP A 30 21.84 1.34 -30.08
N LYS A 31 22.82 0.52 -30.51
CA LYS A 31 22.88 -0.93 -30.24
C LYS A 31 22.96 -1.19 -28.74
N LYS A 32 21.80 -1.22 -28.07
CA LYS A 32 21.68 -1.65 -26.68
C LYS A 32 22.19 -3.10 -26.56
N PRO A 33 22.94 -3.43 -25.49
CA PRO A 33 23.24 -4.83 -25.18
C PRO A 33 21.93 -5.63 -25.17
N ARG A 34 21.97 -6.86 -25.70
CA ARG A 34 20.79 -7.72 -25.72
C ARG A 34 20.29 -7.85 -24.30
N LEU A 35 19.04 -7.46 -24.05
CA LEU A 35 18.45 -7.49 -22.70
C LEU A 35 18.65 -8.82 -21.96
N ARG A 36 18.74 -9.93 -22.69
CA ARG A 36 19.00 -11.26 -22.12
C ARG A 36 20.31 -11.39 -21.33
N ASP A 37 21.27 -10.51 -21.54
CA ASP A 37 22.56 -10.55 -20.85
C ASP A 37 22.58 -9.70 -19.57
N SER A 38 21.48 -8.98 -19.27
CA SER A 38 21.39 -8.14 -18.07
C SER A 38 21.25 -8.96 -16.79
N GLU A 39 21.70 -8.38 -15.68
CA GLU A 39 21.56 -8.96 -14.34
C GLU A 39 20.08 -9.23 -14.00
N PHE A 40 19.16 -8.37 -14.47
CA PHE A 40 17.71 -8.57 -14.34
C PHE A 40 17.24 -9.94 -14.87
N PHE A 41 17.62 -10.32 -16.09
CA PHE A 41 17.17 -11.59 -16.67
C PHE A 41 17.81 -12.80 -15.99
N LYS A 42 19.07 -12.70 -15.59
CA LYS A 42 19.73 -13.74 -14.77
C LYS A 42 19.00 -13.92 -13.45
N CYS A 43 18.70 -12.84 -12.73
CA CYS A 43 17.95 -12.91 -11.48
C CYS A 43 16.52 -13.43 -11.68
N LEU A 44 15.85 -13.09 -12.78
CA LEU A 44 14.54 -13.61 -13.11
C LEU A 44 14.57 -15.14 -13.29
N GLU A 45 15.61 -15.69 -13.92
CA GLU A 45 15.81 -17.14 -14.08
C GLU A 45 16.29 -17.83 -12.78
N GLU A 46 17.12 -17.15 -11.97
CA GLU A 46 17.64 -17.68 -10.72
C GLU A 46 16.64 -17.63 -9.57
N SER A 47 15.65 -16.73 -9.62
CA SER A 47 14.59 -16.59 -8.61
C SER A 47 13.78 -17.88 -8.40
N TYR A 48 13.84 -18.83 -9.35
CA TYR A 48 13.32 -20.19 -9.20
C TYR A 48 14.02 -21.00 -8.09
N LYS A 49 15.25 -20.65 -7.69
CA LYS A 49 16.09 -21.37 -6.71
C LYS A 49 15.90 -20.92 -5.25
N SER A 50 14.74 -20.32 -4.94
CA SER A 50 14.19 -20.07 -3.59
C SER A 50 14.87 -19.02 -2.69
N ARG A 51 15.83 -18.21 -3.14
CA ARG A 51 16.29 -17.06 -2.32
C ARG A 51 15.18 -16.00 -2.26
N MET A 52 14.76 -15.62 -1.06
CA MET A 52 13.86 -14.48 -0.90
C MET A 52 14.68 -13.18 -0.98
N TYR A 53 14.43 -12.37 -2.00
CA TYR A 53 15.00 -11.03 -2.09
C TYR A 53 14.36 -10.08 -1.08
N ARG A 54 15.16 -9.18 -0.52
CA ARG A 54 14.74 -8.00 0.24
C ARG A 54 15.72 -6.88 -0.06
N GLN A 55 15.18 -5.70 -0.34
CA GLN A 55 15.96 -4.49 -0.49
C GLN A 55 16.56 -4.08 0.87
N ASP A 56 17.87 -3.88 0.93
CA ASP A 56 18.59 -3.60 2.20
C ASP A 56 18.74 -2.11 2.51
N SER A 57 18.56 -1.24 1.51
CA SER A 57 18.71 0.22 1.61
C SER A 57 17.82 0.96 0.62
N LEU A 58 17.64 2.26 0.75
CA LEU A 58 16.82 3.06 -0.17
C LEU A 58 17.37 3.01 -1.61
N MET A 59 16.55 2.46 -2.51
CA MET A 59 16.81 2.36 -3.95
C MET A 59 15.48 2.57 -4.68
N LEU A 60 15.29 3.77 -5.23
CA LEU A 60 14.05 4.10 -5.97
C LEU A 60 13.90 3.25 -7.25
N ILE A 61 15.00 2.76 -7.78
CA ILE A 61 15.06 1.83 -8.92
C ILE A 61 15.93 0.64 -8.52
N ASP A 62 15.37 -0.56 -8.61
CA ASP A 62 16.02 -1.79 -8.16
C ASP A 62 15.74 -2.92 -9.17
N PRO A 63 16.58 -3.08 -10.21
CA PRO A 63 16.37 -4.10 -11.24
C PRO A 63 16.35 -5.52 -10.68
N ILE A 64 17.16 -5.80 -9.66
CA ILE A 64 17.21 -7.13 -9.03
C ILE A 64 15.90 -7.39 -8.29
N GLY A 65 15.48 -6.46 -7.43
CA GLY A 65 14.21 -6.55 -6.71
C GLY A 65 13.00 -6.64 -7.63
N ASP A 66 13.01 -5.88 -8.72
CA ASP A 66 11.95 -5.93 -9.74
C ASP A 66 11.83 -7.31 -10.38
N ALA A 67 12.95 -7.96 -10.71
CA ALA A 67 12.95 -9.32 -11.27
C ALA A 67 12.33 -10.33 -10.30
N TYR A 68 12.72 -10.30 -9.02
CA TYR A 68 12.15 -11.16 -7.98
C TYR A 68 10.66 -10.87 -7.73
N MET A 69 10.27 -9.60 -7.73
CA MET A 69 8.88 -9.19 -7.54
C MET A 69 7.99 -9.66 -8.69
N LEU A 70 8.39 -9.43 -9.94
CA LEU A 70 7.64 -9.86 -11.12
C LEU A 70 7.45 -11.38 -11.15
N ARG A 71 8.50 -12.15 -10.80
CA ARG A 71 8.39 -13.60 -10.67
C ARG A 71 7.35 -13.98 -9.62
N LYS A 72 7.43 -13.38 -8.43
CA LYS A 72 6.52 -13.69 -7.33
C LYS A 72 5.08 -13.36 -7.71
N LEU A 73 4.87 -12.28 -8.46
CA LEU A 73 3.57 -11.85 -8.96
C LEU A 73 2.96 -12.87 -9.94
N ASP A 74 3.76 -13.51 -10.80
CA ASP A 74 3.28 -14.59 -11.69
C ASP A 74 2.80 -15.83 -10.91
N THR A 75 3.16 -16.00 -9.63
CA THR A 75 2.63 -17.10 -8.80
C THR A 75 1.23 -16.83 -8.22
N VAL A 76 0.77 -15.57 -8.26
CA VAL A 76 -0.49 -15.14 -7.63
C VAL A 76 -1.71 -15.81 -8.28
N PRO A 77 -1.85 -15.86 -9.62
CA PRO A 77 -3.02 -16.47 -10.26
C PRO A 77 -3.21 -17.94 -9.88
N ALA A 78 -2.13 -18.72 -9.83
CA ALA A 78 -2.18 -20.12 -9.44
C ALA A 78 -2.64 -20.31 -7.98
N LYS A 79 -2.12 -19.49 -7.06
CA LYS A 79 -2.52 -19.50 -5.64
C LYS A 79 -4.00 -19.13 -5.47
N LEU A 80 -4.46 -18.13 -6.22
CA LEU A 80 -5.85 -17.69 -6.22
C LEU A 80 -6.79 -18.79 -6.71
N LEU A 81 -6.45 -19.47 -7.81
CA LEU A 81 -7.23 -20.60 -8.33
C LEU A 81 -7.24 -21.79 -7.37
N TYR A 82 -6.12 -22.08 -6.71
CA TYR A 82 -6.04 -23.10 -5.67
C TYR A 82 -7.01 -22.78 -4.51
N HIS A 83 -7.14 -21.51 -4.15
CA HIS A 83 -8.07 -21.00 -3.14
C HIS A 83 -9.54 -21.10 -3.53
N LEU A 84 -9.87 -20.65 -4.74
CA LEU A 84 -11.24 -20.71 -5.25
C LEU A 84 -11.79 -22.14 -5.36
N ARG A 85 -10.93 -23.16 -5.30
CA ARG A 85 -11.30 -24.58 -5.25
C ARG A 85 -11.62 -25.09 -3.83
N GLY A 86 -11.66 -24.21 -2.83
CA GLY A 86 -12.04 -24.55 -1.46
C GLY A 86 -10.93 -25.13 -0.60
N ASN A 87 -9.66 -25.06 -1.05
CA ASN A 87 -8.53 -25.39 -0.19
C ASN A 87 -8.29 -24.23 0.77
N PRO A 88 -8.12 -24.48 2.08
CA PRO A 88 -7.92 -23.42 3.07
C PRO A 88 -6.57 -22.72 2.86
N LEU A 89 -6.56 -21.40 3.05
CA LEU A 89 -5.33 -20.61 3.03
C LEU A 89 -4.63 -20.99 4.34
N PRO A 90 -3.34 -21.32 4.35
CA PRO A 90 -2.60 -21.52 5.60
C PRO A 90 -2.51 -20.24 6.47
N GLN A 91 -3.26 -19.19 6.12
CA GLN A 91 -3.12 -17.79 6.52
C GLN A 91 -4.41 -17.19 7.12
N LEU A 92 -5.53 -17.93 7.12
CA LEU A 92 -6.76 -17.51 7.80
C LEU A 92 -6.67 -17.97 9.26
N GLU A 93 -6.61 -17.02 10.19
CA GLU A 93 -6.83 -17.29 11.61
C GLU A 93 -8.13 -18.09 11.77
N ASP A 94 -8.13 -19.00 12.75
CA ASP A 94 -9.32 -19.72 13.16
C ASP A 94 -10.30 -18.68 13.75
N ARG A 95 -11.19 -18.12 12.91
CA ARG A 95 -12.19 -17.12 13.30
C ARG A 95 -13.35 -17.79 14.06
N THR A 96 -13.04 -18.56 15.11
CA THR A 96 -14.02 -19.33 15.89
C THR A 96 -14.97 -18.46 16.70
N ASP A 97 -14.64 -17.19 16.93
CA ASP A 97 -15.48 -16.25 17.69
C ASP A 97 -15.84 -14.99 16.87
N LYS A 98 -16.62 -15.16 15.79
CA LYS A 98 -17.31 -14.02 15.16
C LYS A 98 -18.52 -13.61 16.02
N GLN A 99 -18.28 -12.81 17.06
CA GLN A 99 -19.36 -12.05 17.71
C GLN A 99 -20.06 -11.17 16.66
N PRO A 100 -21.41 -11.05 16.67
CA PRO A 100 -22.14 -10.25 15.70
C PRO A 100 -21.79 -8.76 15.86
N TYR A 101 -21.03 -8.24 14.91
CA TYR A 101 -20.57 -6.86 14.88
C TYR A 101 -21.68 -5.88 14.48
N LYS A 102 -21.68 -4.69 15.09
CA LYS A 102 -22.51 -3.54 14.69
C LYS A 102 -21.60 -2.36 14.39
N THR A 103 -21.56 -1.94 13.13
CA THR A 103 -20.96 -0.65 12.75
C THR A 103 -21.70 0.47 13.48
N GLY A 104 -20.98 1.32 14.18
CA GLY A 104 -21.54 2.55 14.73
C GLY A 104 -21.82 3.56 13.62
N ARG A 105 -22.42 4.68 14.02
CA ARG A 105 -22.92 5.71 13.09
C ARG A 105 -21.97 6.90 12.94
N THR A 106 -20.79 6.82 13.53
CA THR A 106 -19.80 7.91 13.56
C THR A 106 -18.74 7.71 12.48
N VAL A 107 -18.07 8.79 12.12
CA VAL A 107 -16.91 8.77 11.22
C VAL A 107 -15.70 8.18 11.98
N PRO A 108 -14.92 7.26 11.40
CA PRO A 108 -13.79 6.63 12.10
C PRO A 108 -12.69 7.65 12.42
N ILE A 109 -12.37 8.55 11.48
CA ILE A 109 -11.32 9.58 11.60
C ILE A 109 -11.80 10.86 10.90
N ASP A 110 -11.70 12.02 11.57
CA ASP A 110 -11.95 13.31 10.93
C ASP A 110 -10.72 13.76 10.11
N ASN A 111 -10.77 13.53 8.80
CA ASN A 111 -9.66 13.83 7.89
C ASN A 111 -9.23 15.31 7.92
N ASP A 112 -10.15 16.26 8.08
CA ASP A 112 -9.81 17.69 8.06
C ASP A 112 -9.00 18.06 9.29
N ARG A 113 -9.38 17.54 10.45
CA ARG A 113 -8.61 17.74 11.69
C ARG A 113 -7.26 17.03 11.68
N LEU A 114 -7.18 15.85 11.06
CA LEU A 114 -5.92 15.14 10.90
C LEU A 114 -4.96 15.91 9.98
N LEU A 115 -5.48 16.49 8.89
CA LEU A 115 -4.71 17.37 8.00
C LEU A 115 -4.17 18.59 8.75
N ASN A 116 -5.02 19.23 9.56
CA ASN A 116 -4.59 20.36 10.40
C ASN A 116 -3.46 19.94 11.35
N LYS A 117 -3.53 18.74 11.94
CA LYS A 117 -2.47 18.24 12.83
C LYS A 117 -1.17 17.97 12.08
N CYS A 118 -1.23 17.38 10.88
CA CYS A 118 -0.04 17.21 10.04
C CYS A 118 0.57 18.55 9.61
N ALA A 119 -0.26 19.55 9.27
CA ALA A 119 0.20 20.88 8.94
C ALA A 119 0.86 21.59 10.13
N GLU A 120 0.30 21.43 11.34
CA GLU A 120 0.91 21.90 12.60
C GLU A 120 2.30 21.30 12.79
N ILE A 121 2.47 19.99 12.58
CA ILE A 121 3.76 19.30 12.66
C ILE A 121 4.75 19.85 11.62
N MET A 122 4.33 19.98 10.36
CA MET A 122 5.18 20.51 9.28
C MET A 122 5.65 21.94 9.59
N ARG A 123 4.80 22.79 10.17
CA ARG A 123 5.17 24.14 10.60
C ARG A 123 6.09 24.14 11.82
N ALA A 124 5.86 23.26 12.79
CA ALA A 124 6.66 23.19 14.01
C ALA A 124 8.14 22.86 13.73
N HIS A 125 8.40 22.11 12.66
CA HIS A 125 9.75 21.79 12.21
C HIS A 125 10.32 22.76 11.16
N PHE A 126 9.56 23.74 10.69
CA PHE A 126 10.04 24.74 9.74
C PHE A 126 10.80 25.87 10.47
N PRO A 127 11.90 26.43 9.92
CA PRO A 127 12.46 26.19 8.58
C PRO A 127 13.46 25.03 8.49
N ASP A 128 13.76 24.36 9.61
CA ASP A 128 14.81 23.33 9.67
C ASP A 128 14.50 22.12 8.77
N ILE A 129 13.22 21.75 8.67
CA ILE A 129 12.72 20.69 7.79
C ILE A 129 11.69 21.27 6.82
N PHE A 130 12.03 21.30 5.54
CA PHE A 130 11.14 21.77 4.48
C PHE A 130 10.38 20.61 3.82
N PRO A 131 9.05 20.64 3.72
CA PRO A 131 8.30 19.54 3.14
C PRO A 131 8.56 19.43 1.63
N THR A 132 8.83 18.21 1.16
CA THR A 132 8.97 17.88 -0.26
C THR A 132 8.12 16.67 -0.59
N LEU A 133 7.50 16.61 -1.77
CA LEU A 133 6.72 15.42 -2.13
C LEU A 133 7.58 14.16 -2.23
N GLY A 134 8.82 14.29 -2.73
CA GLY A 134 9.75 13.18 -2.92
C GLY A 134 9.50 12.37 -4.20
N GLU A 135 10.51 11.61 -4.62
CA GLU A 135 10.43 10.73 -5.79
C GLU A 135 9.92 9.33 -5.42
N GLU A 136 9.08 8.76 -6.27
CA GLU A 136 8.51 7.42 -6.07
C GLU A 136 9.50 6.30 -6.44
N HIS A 137 9.37 5.14 -5.79
CA HIS A 137 9.92 3.90 -6.33
C HIS A 137 9.28 3.57 -7.68
N VAL A 138 10.10 3.37 -8.71
CA VAL A 138 9.64 3.07 -10.07
C VAL A 138 10.28 1.80 -10.61
N TRP A 139 9.60 1.21 -11.59
CA TRP A 139 10.15 0.10 -12.36
C TRP A 139 11.46 0.50 -13.06
N SER A 140 12.46 -0.37 -12.96
CA SER A 140 13.67 -0.34 -13.79
C SER A 140 13.32 -0.37 -15.28
N PRO A 141 14.17 0.21 -16.16
CA PRO A 141 13.96 0.15 -17.60
C PRO A 141 13.74 -1.28 -18.12
N GLU A 142 14.49 -2.25 -17.60
CA GLU A 142 14.40 -3.68 -17.93
C GLU A 142 13.04 -4.25 -17.53
N ALA A 143 12.56 -3.93 -16.32
CA ALA A 143 11.25 -4.34 -15.86
C ALA A 143 10.13 -3.73 -16.72
N ARG A 144 10.21 -2.44 -17.08
CA ARG A 144 9.21 -1.81 -17.97
C ARG A 144 9.14 -2.49 -19.33
N GLU A 145 10.29 -2.85 -19.90
CA GLU A 145 10.34 -3.58 -21.16
C GLU A 145 9.76 -5.00 -21.01
N TYR A 146 10.09 -5.68 -19.91
CA TYR A 146 9.55 -7.00 -19.57
C TYR A 146 8.02 -6.98 -19.33
N LEU A 147 7.49 -5.89 -18.77
CA LEU A 147 6.07 -5.70 -18.53
C LEU A 147 5.30 -5.53 -19.86
N ASN A 148 5.84 -4.73 -20.79
CA ASN A 148 5.18 -4.43 -22.06
C ASN A 148 5.21 -5.60 -23.06
N PHE A 149 6.38 -6.18 -23.31
CA PHE A 149 6.54 -7.24 -24.32
C PHE A 149 6.53 -8.65 -23.71
N GLY A 150 6.83 -8.75 -22.42
CA GLY A 150 6.97 -10.04 -21.76
C GLY A 150 5.65 -10.73 -21.46
N PHE A 151 4.51 -10.04 -21.30
CA PHE A 151 3.25 -10.73 -20.96
C PHE A 151 2.83 -11.75 -22.04
N TRP A 152 2.74 -11.34 -23.30
CA TRP A 152 2.37 -12.23 -24.40
C TRP A 152 3.40 -13.35 -24.60
N HIS A 153 4.68 -13.03 -24.42
CA HIS A 153 5.75 -14.02 -24.45
C HIS A 153 5.64 -15.03 -23.29
N ARG A 154 5.36 -14.59 -22.05
CA ARG A 154 5.12 -15.45 -20.89
C ARG A 154 3.88 -16.32 -21.09
N LEU A 155 2.82 -15.77 -21.67
CA LEU A 155 1.59 -16.51 -21.97
C LEU A 155 1.85 -17.61 -23.01
N ALA A 156 2.57 -17.30 -24.08
CA ALA A 156 3.00 -18.27 -25.08
C ALA A 156 3.92 -19.36 -24.47
N ARG A 157 4.82 -18.98 -23.55
CA ARG A 157 5.65 -19.93 -22.79
C ARG A 157 4.82 -20.83 -21.88
N HIS A 158 3.79 -20.29 -21.24
CA HIS A 158 2.86 -21.06 -20.43
C HIS A 158 2.10 -22.09 -21.27
N TRP A 159 1.51 -21.67 -22.40
CA TRP A 159 0.82 -22.59 -23.32
C TRP A 159 1.73 -23.64 -23.96
N SER A 160 3.00 -23.33 -24.18
CA SER A 160 4.00 -24.30 -24.68
C SER A 160 4.63 -25.16 -23.59
N GLY A 161 4.20 -25.06 -22.33
CA GLY A 161 4.73 -25.83 -21.20
C GLY A 161 6.14 -25.42 -20.75
N LYS A 162 6.72 -24.37 -21.32
CA LYS A 162 8.05 -23.82 -20.99
C LYS A 162 8.04 -22.90 -19.75
N GLN A 163 6.87 -22.68 -19.17
CA GLN A 163 6.64 -21.94 -17.94
C GLN A 163 5.43 -22.57 -17.24
N GLN A 164 5.56 -22.92 -15.95
CA GLN A 164 4.46 -23.53 -15.21
C GLN A 164 3.41 -22.51 -14.77
N ASP A 165 3.82 -21.31 -14.37
CA ASP A 165 2.91 -20.31 -13.82
C ASP A 165 2.22 -19.49 -14.92
N PHE A 166 0.93 -19.21 -14.70
CA PHE A 166 0.16 -18.31 -15.56
C PHE A 166 0.59 -16.87 -15.30
N PRO A 167 0.96 -16.09 -16.33
CA PRO A 167 1.49 -14.74 -16.12
C PRO A 167 0.42 -13.77 -15.62
N THR A 168 0.81 -12.90 -14.69
CA THR A 168 -0.07 -11.81 -14.24
C THR A 168 -0.02 -10.66 -15.25
N SER A 169 -1.20 -10.19 -15.66
CA SER A 169 -1.32 -8.96 -16.45
C SER A 169 -0.86 -7.79 -15.59
N THR A 170 0.09 -7.02 -16.10
CA THR A 170 0.76 -5.95 -15.36
C THR A 170 0.85 -4.66 -16.17
N PHE A 171 0.12 -4.60 -17.28
CA PHE A 171 0.07 -3.44 -18.17
C PHE A 171 -0.37 -2.18 -17.42
N GLY A 172 0.43 -1.14 -17.50
CA GLY A 172 0.14 0.17 -16.90
C GLY A 172 0.18 0.22 -15.37
N MET A 173 0.49 -0.88 -14.67
CA MET A 173 0.52 -0.89 -13.21
C MET A 173 1.83 -0.32 -12.66
N SER A 174 1.72 0.69 -11.81
CA SER A 174 2.87 1.25 -11.09
C SER A 174 3.44 0.24 -10.08
N LYS A 175 4.75 0.34 -9.80
CA LYS A 175 5.44 -0.50 -8.81
C LYS A 175 4.80 -0.36 -7.42
N LEU A 176 4.49 0.87 -7.03
CA LEU A 176 3.81 1.16 -5.77
C LEU A 176 2.46 0.45 -5.64
N LEU A 177 1.60 0.54 -6.65
CA LEU A 177 0.29 -0.13 -6.64
C LEU A 177 0.42 -1.63 -6.40
N ILE A 178 1.34 -2.29 -7.12
CA ILE A 178 1.57 -3.74 -6.98
C ILE A 178 2.11 -4.06 -5.59
N CYS A 179 3.04 -3.25 -5.07
CA CYS A 179 3.58 -3.47 -3.74
C CYS A 179 2.53 -3.31 -2.64
N LEU A 180 1.68 -2.29 -2.71
CA LEU A 180 0.60 -2.07 -1.75
C LEU A 180 -0.44 -3.19 -1.82
N ALA A 181 -0.93 -3.51 -3.02
CA ALA A 181 -1.92 -4.57 -3.21
C ALA A 181 -1.44 -5.96 -2.74
N CYS A 182 -0.12 -6.19 -2.74
CA CYS A 182 0.46 -7.46 -2.30
C CYS A 182 1.06 -7.42 -0.89
N GLY A 183 1.09 -6.26 -0.21
CA GLY A 183 1.80 -6.05 1.05
C GLY A 183 3.31 -6.34 0.95
N TRP A 184 3.97 -5.87 -0.11
CA TRP A 184 5.40 -6.12 -0.38
C TRP A 184 6.29 -4.88 -0.37
N THR A 185 5.74 -3.71 -0.06
CA THR A 185 6.47 -2.45 0.14
C THR A 185 7.66 -2.60 1.10
N SER A 186 7.49 -3.23 2.25
CA SER A 186 8.55 -3.45 3.27
C SER A 186 9.70 -4.34 2.79
N ARG A 187 9.57 -4.91 1.59
CA ARG A 187 10.54 -5.76 0.92
C ARG A 187 11.15 -5.12 -0.34
N TYR A 188 10.37 -4.39 -1.14
CA TYR A 188 10.79 -3.89 -2.46
C TYR A 188 10.72 -2.36 -2.63
N CYS A 189 10.24 -1.65 -1.60
CA CYS A 189 10.16 -0.20 -1.53
C CYS A 189 10.65 0.27 -0.14
N VAL A 190 11.89 -0.12 0.20
CA VAL A 190 12.47 0.17 1.52
C VAL A 190 13.00 1.60 1.57
N THR A 191 12.71 2.31 2.65
CA THR A 191 13.14 3.69 2.91
C THR A 191 14.49 3.77 3.62
N GLY A 192 14.89 2.70 4.31
CA GLY A 192 16.11 2.63 5.11
C GLY A 192 15.93 3.10 6.55
N GLN A 193 14.81 3.75 6.88
CA GLN A 193 14.53 4.27 8.22
C GLN A 193 13.56 3.40 9.02
N GLU A 194 13.08 2.26 8.50
CA GLU A 194 12.07 1.43 9.16
C GLU A 194 12.52 0.97 10.56
N LYS A 195 13.81 0.64 10.71
CA LYS A 195 14.37 0.23 12.01
C LYS A 195 14.39 1.40 13.00
N ALA A 196 14.74 2.60 12.53
CA ALA A 196 14.78 3.80 13.36
C ALA A 196 13.37 4.21 13.77
N LEU A 197 12.43 4.26 12.83
CA LEU A 197 11.02 4.57 13.08
C LEU A 197 10.43 3.58 14.07
N LYS A 198 10.58 2.27 13.84
CA LYS A 198 10.12 1.24 14.76
C LYS A 198 10.68 1.42 16.18
N LYS A 199 11.95 1.80 16.32
CA LYS A 199 12.57 2.07 17.63
C LYS A 199 11.90 3.25 18.33
N ARG A 200 11.61 4.34 17.62
CA ARG A 200 10.90 5.51 18.18
C ARG A 200 9.47 5.16 18.61
N ILE A 201 8.73 4.45 17.77
CA ILE A 201 7.36 4.02 18.10
C ILE A 201 7.34 3.10 19.34
N LEU A 202 8.34 2.22 19.49
CA LEU A 202 8.42 1.34 20.65
C LEU A 202 8.71 2.05 21.98
N SER A 203 9.18 3.32 21.96
CA SER A 203 9.36 4.10 23.19
C SER A 203 8.08 4.75 23.72
N TYR A 204 7.01 4.80 22.93
CA TYR A 204 5.73 5.29 23.40
C TYR A 204 5.09 4.33 24.42
N PRO A 205 4.22 4.81 25.32
CA PRO A 205 3.37 3.93 26.11
C PRO A 205 2.44 3.12 25.20
N ASP A 206 1.94 1.99 25.72
CA ASP A 206 0.96 1.18 25.01
C ASP A 206 -0.32 1.97 24.75
N GLY A 207 -0.91 1.83 23.56
CA GLY A 207 -2.05 2.61 23.09
C GLY A 207 -1.77 4.11 22.93
N GLY A 208 -0.54 4.57 23.08
CA GLY A 208 -0.18 5.98 23.08
C GLY A 208 0.23 6.55 21.72
N VAL A 209 0.29 5.73 20.67
CA VAL A 209 0.70 6.17 19.33
C VAL A 209 -0.52 6.42 18.49
N GLU A 210 -0.78 7.68 18.16
CA GLU A 210 -1.83 8.05 17.21
C GLU A 210 -1.24 8.31 15.80
N PRO A 211 -2.08 8.36 14.74
CA PRO A 211 -1.61 8.54 13.37
C PRO A 211 -0.65 9.70 13.17
N HIS A 212 -0.89 10.84 13.84
CA HIS A 212 -0.02 12.00 13.72
C HIS A 212 1.38 11.76 14.33
N ASN A 213 1.51 10.94 15.39
CA ASN A 213 2.81 10.61 15.98
C ASN A 213 3.65 9.75 15.03
N LEU A 214 3.02 8.77 14.39
CA LEU A 214 3.71 7.95 13.40
C LEU A 214 4.15 8.80 12.19
N PHE A 215 3.30 9.72 11.74
CA PHE A 215 3.63 10.70 10.70
C PHE A 215 4.81 11.59 11.12
N GLU A 216 4.75 12.23 12.30
CA GLU A 216 5.78 13.13 12.81
C GLU A 216 7.14 12.43 12.91
N GLU A 217 7.18 11.26 13.53
CA GLU A 217 8.43 10.52 13.71
C GLU A 217 9.05 10.11 12.38
N SER A 218 8.20 9.75 11.41
CA SER A 218 8.63 9.42 10.06
C SER A 218 9.07 10.67 9.27
N TYR A 219 8.35 11.79 9.43
CA TYR A 219 8.63 13.08 8.77
C TYR A 219 10.00 13.61 9.18
N VAL A 220 10.31 13.55 10.48
CA VAL A 220 11.63 13.92 11.03
C VAL A 220 12.73 13.00 10.52
N LEU A 221 12.47 11.69 10.43
CA LEU A 221 13.48 10.72 9.95
C LEU A 221 13.78 10.85 8.45
N HIS A 222 12.86 11.39 7.67
CA HIS A 222 12.99 11.55 6.22
C HIS A 222 13.20 13.00 5.77
N ASP A 223 13.52 13.90 6.70
CA ASP A 223 13.83 15.30 6.42
C ASP A 223 12.77 15.97 5.54
N GLY A 224 11.50 15.71 5.85
CA GLY A 224 10.37 16.31 5.16
C GLY A 224 10.00 15.69 3.81
N ASN A 225 10.67 14.62 3.37
CA ASN A 225 10.26 13.86 2.18
C ASN A 225 8.96 13.08 2.46
N LEU A 226 7.83 13.61 1.98
CA LEU A 226 6.48 13.13 2.26
C LEU A 226 6.23 11.72 1.68
N TYR A 227 6.70 11.42 0.47
CA TYR A 227 6.61 10.07 -0.10
C TYR A 227 7.27 9.03 0.82
N LEU A 228 8.52 9.25 1.21
CA LEU A 228 9.24 8.33 2.09
C LEU A 228 8.65 8.31 3.50
N THR A 229 8.13 9.45 3.97
CA THR A 229 7.43 9.56 5.27
C THR A 229 6.27 8.58 5.34
N PHE A 230 5.34 8.66 4.38
CA PHE A 230 4.17 7.79 4.33
C PHE A 230 4.54 6.32 4.03
N LEU A 231 5.51 6.09 3.15
CA LEU A 231 6.00 4.75 2.84
C LEU A 231 6.66 4.07 4.03
N ALA A 232 7.41 4.78 4.86
CA ALA A 232 8.01 4.20 6.06
C ALA A 232 6.96 3.86 7.13
N CYS A 233 5.93 4.70 7.28
CA CYS A 233 4.77 4.39 8.13
C CYS A 233 4.13 3.07 7.68
N GLU A 234 3.81 2.96 6.40
CA GLU A 234 3.24 1.73 5.81
C GLU A 234 4.19 0.54 5.97
N ASN A 235 5.49 0.68 5.70
CA ASN A 235 6.47 -0.41 5.76
C ASN A 235 6.58 -0.99 7.18
N VAL A 236 6.57 -0.14 8.21
CA VAL A 236 6.61 -0.54 9.62
C VAL A 236 5.30 -1.27 10.00
N LEU A 237 4.18 -0.87 9.41
CA LEU A 237 2.86 -1.50 9.54
C LEU A 237 2.63 -2.67 8.57
N CYS A 238 3.55 -2.98 7.65
CA CYS A 238 3.44 -4.09 6.69
C CYS A 238 4.30 -5.30 7.10
N GLY A 239 5.09 -5.17 8.17
CA GLY A 239 6.13 -6.14 8.51
C GLY A 239 5.63 -7.57 8.75
N MET A 240 4.42 -7.75 9.32
CA MET A 240 3.85 -9.06 9.65
C MET A 240 2.31 -9.07 9.66
N PRO A 241 1.63 -8.89 8.50
CA PRO A 241 0.30 -9.49 8.30
C PRO A 241 0.44 -11.02 8.53
N PHE A 242 -0.56 -11.87 8.49
CA PHE A 242 -0.37 -13.34 8.62
C PHE A 242 0.27 -13.91 9.92
N ARG A 243 0.70 -13.13 10.93
CA ARG A 243 1.02 -13.70 12.25
C ARG A 243 -0.27 -14.17 12.94
N PRO A 244 -0.37 -15.40 13.47
CA PRO A 244 -1.62 -15.92 14.05
C PRO A 244 -2.07 -15.29 15.37
N VAL A 245 -1.19 -14.53 16.04
CA VAL A 245 -1.49 -13.81 17.27
C VAL A 245 -0.86 -12.43 17.17
N ARG A 246 -1.51 -11.59 16.37
CA ARG A 246 -1.05 -10.24 16.08
C ARG A 246 -1.02 -9.36 17.33
N SER A 247 -2.00 -9.50 18.22
CA SER A 247 -2.11 -8.78 19.51
C SER A 247 -0.87 -8.87 20.41
N ASN A 248 -0.06 -9.93 20.29
CA ASN A 248 1.19 -10.08 21.03
C ASN A 248 2.39 -9.33 20.40
N ASN A 249 2.19 -8.66 19.26
CA ASN A 249 3.20 -7.85 18.61
C ASN A 249 3.45 -6.57 19.39
N SER A 250 4.70 -6.36 19.81
CA SER A 250 5.10 -5.20 20.60
C SER A 250 4.80 -3.87 19.92
N LEU A 251 4.82 -3.81 18.59
CA LEU A 251 4.48 -2.62 17.82
C LEU A 251 2.97 -2.35 17.85
N GLN A 252 2.15 -3.38 17.67
CA GLN A 252 0.70 -3.23 17.62
C GLN A 252 0.13 -2.73 18.95
N ARG A 253 0.69 -3.21 20.07
CA ARG A 253 0.34 -2.72 21.41
C ARG A 253 0.57 -1.22 21.60
N LYS A 254 1.41 -0.58 20.78
CA LYS A 254 1.65 0.86 20.85
C LYS A 254 0.57 1.68 20.16
N LEU A 255 -0.10 1.11 19.15
CA LEU A 255 -1.04 1.82 18.29
C LEU A 255 -2.35 2.08 19.03
N ALA A 256 -2.75 3.35 19.09
CA ALA A 256 -4.07 3.77 19.53
C ALA A 256 -5.15 3.22 18.58
N TYR A 257 -6.33 2.94 19.12
CA TYR A 257 -7.47 2.54 18.31
C TYR A 257 -7.98 3.72 17.48
N ILE A 258 -7.96 3.59 16.16
CA ILE A 258 -8.26 4.70 15.23
C ILE A 258 -9.68 4.66 14.64
N ARG A 259 -10.56 3.82 15.20
CA ARG A 259 -11.92 3.63 14.69
C ARG A 259 -12.94 4.04 15.76
N HIS A 260 -13.35 5.31 15.75
CA HIS A 260 -14.36 5.79 16.72
C HIS A 260 -15.80 5.37 16.39
N ASP A 261 -15.98 4.63 15.31
CA ASP A 261 -17.25 4.10 14.84
C ASP A 261 -17.59 2.74 15.42
N SER A 262 -16.71 2.10 16.20
CA SER A 262 -17.04 0.80 16.79
C SER A 262 -16.33 0.51 18.10
N LEU A 263 -16.83 -0.49 18.81
CA LEU A 263 -16.10 -1.06 19.94
C LEU A 263 -14.80 -1.69 19.42
N GLU A 264 -13.73 -1.58 20.21
CA GLU A 264 -12.43 -2.17 19.91
C GLU A 264 -12.55 -3.71 19.84
N TYR A 265 -12.79 -4.21 18.64
CA TYR A 265 -12.87 -5.63 18.32
C TYR A 265 -11.97 -5.94 17.12
N GLY A 266 -11.17 -7.00 17.25
CA GLY A 266 -10.24 -7.45 16.21
C GLY A 266 -8.90 -6.71 16.22
N ASP A 267 -8.14 -6.90 15.14
CA ASP A 267 -6.79 -6.35 15.01
C ASP A 267 -6.82 -4.90 14.49
N ASN A 268 -6.49 -3.94 15.36
CA ASN A 268 -6.36 -2.52 15.03
C ASN A 268 -5.28 -2.26 13.95
N TYR A 269 -4.32 -3.16 13.80
CA TYR A 269 -3.22 -3.02 12.84
C TYR A 269 -3.67 -3.02 11.38
N GLY A 270 -4.71 -3.80 11.03
CA GLY A 270 -5.25 -3.80 9.67
C GLY A 270 -5.68 -2.40 9.27
N ALA A 271 -6.47 -1.73 10.13
CA ALA A 271 -6.93 -0.37 9.88
C ALA A 271 -5.79 0.62 9.66
N TRP A 272 -4.73 0.53 10.47
CA TRP A 272 -3.54 1.38 10.32
C TRP A 272 -2.79 1.14 9.02
N TYR A 273 -2.51 -0.13 8.70
CA TYR A 273 -1.83 -0.54 7.47
C TYR A 273 -2.58 -0.05 6.24
N HIS A 274 -3.88 -0.31 6.19
CA HIS A 274 -4.76 0.10 5.10
C HIS A 274 -4.82 1.63 4.96
N PHE A 275 -5.03 2.36 6.06
CA PHE A 275 -5.07 3.82 6.07
C PHE A 275 -3.80 4.44 5.47
N PHE A 276 -2.62 4.08 5.96
CA PHE A 276 -1.36 4.66 5.47
C PHE A 276 -1.02 4.21 4.05
N GLY A 277 -1.32 2.96 3.68
CA GLY A 277 -1.08 2.44 2.34
C GLY A 277 -1.89 3.17 1.27
N ILE A 278 -3.20 3.32 1.48
CA ILE A 278 -4.06 4.01 0.52
C ILE A 278 -3.87 5.54 0.58
N ALA A 279 -3.54 6.11 1.73
CA ALA A 279 -3.16 7.52 1.84
C ALA A 279 -1.90 7.83 1.04
N LEU A 280 -0.87 6.97 1.12
CA LEU A 280 0.32 7.05 0.28
C LEU A 280 -0.06 7.00 -1.21
N TYR A 281 -0.92 6.07 -1.60
CA TYR A 281 -1.34 5.95 -3.00
C TYR A 281 -2.13 7.16 -3.48
N GLY A 282 -3.08 7.66 -2.68
CA GLY A 282 -3.88 8.86 -2.94
C GLY A 282 -3.04 10.14 -2.99
N MET A 283 -1.96 10.22 -2.23
CA MET A 283 -1.00 11.33 -2.33
C MET A 283 -0.24 11.29 -3.67
N MET A 284 0.08 10.11 -4.18
CA MET A 284 0.90 9.95 -5.39
C MET A 284 0.09 9.88 -6.69
N ARG A 285 -1.26 9.82 -6.63
CA ARG A 285 -2.13 9.62 -7.79
C ARG A 285 -3.31 10.59 -7.80
N PRO A 286 -4.01 10.75 -8.93
CA PRO A 286 -5.27 11.48 -8.97
C PRO A 286 -6.36 10.81 -8.13
N GLU A 287 -7.23 11.62 -7.54
CA GLU A 287 -8.37 11.22 -6.68
C GLU A 287 -9.21 10.08 -7.27
N SER A 288 -9.58 10.19 -8.55
CA SER A 288 -10.43 9.20 -9.22
C SER A 288 -9.76 7.82 -9.30
N VAL A 289 -8.44 7.79 -9.44
CA VAL A 289 -7.65 6.55 -9.53
C VAL A 289 -7.51 5.92 -8.15
N SER A 290 -7.25 6.71 -7.11
CA SER A 290 -7.09 6.18 -5.75
C SER A 290 -8.40 5.69 -5.15
N VAL A 291 -9.51 6.42 -5.37
CA VAL A 291 -10.85 5.99 -4.93
C VAL A 291 -11.26 4.70 -5.64
N PHE A 292 -11.02 4.59 -6.95
CA PHE A 292 -11.31 3.37 -7.70
C PHE A 292 -10.52 2.15 -7.18
N VAL A 293 -9.25 2.34 -6.81
CA VAL A 293 -8.43 1.28 -6.22
C VAL A 293 -8.96 0.88 -4.85
N ALA A 294 -9.31 1.84 -3.99
CA ALA A 294 -9.92 1.56 -2.68
C ALA A 294 -11.23 0.76 -2.83
N ASP A 295 -12.11 1.17 -3.74
CA ASP A 295 -13.37 0.46 -4.00
C ASP A 295 -13.14 -0.96 -4.54
N THR A 296 -12.09 -1.15 -5.36
CA THR A 296 -11.72 -2.47 -5.89
C THR A 296 -11.16 -3.39 -4.80
N GLU A 297 -10.37 -2.85 -3.87
CA GLU A 297 -9.85 -3.57 -2.71
C GLU A 297 -11.00 -4.04 -1.80
N SER A 298 -11.93 -3.14 -1.48
CA SER A 298 -13.16 -3.43 -0.73
C SER A 298 -13.98 -4.54 -1.38
N PHE A 299 -14.14 -4.48 -2.71
CA PHE A 299 -14.82 -5.52 -3.47
C PHE A 299 -14.07 -6.87 -3.40
N GLY A 300 -12.74 -6.86 -3.49
CA GLY A 300 -11.91 -8.07 -3.37
C GLY A 300 -12.05 -8.75 -2.00
N SER A 301 -11.98 -7.98 -0.92
CA SER A 301 -12.15 -8.45 0.46
C SER A 301 -13.55 -9.02 0.69
N PHE A 302 -14.59 -8.38 0.16
CA PHE A 302 -15.96 -8.92 0.20
C PHE A 302 -16.06 -10.35 -0.35
N PHE A 303 -15.35 -10.67 -1.44
CA PHE A 303 -15.38 -12.01 -2.03
C PHE A 303 -14.51 -13.03 -1.29
N MET A 304 -13.38 -12.62 -0.72
CA MET A 304 -12.45 -13.55 -0.05
C MET A 304 -12.79 -13.79 1.42
N GLU A 305 -13.26 -12.77 2.12
CA GLU A 305 -13.43 -12.80 3.58
C GLU A 305 -14.88 -12.60 4.04
N GLY A 306 -15.77 -12.26 3.11
CA GLY A 306 -17.13 -11.79 3.38
C GLY A 306 -17.16 -10.29 3.64
N PRO A 307 -18.34 -9.71 3.89
CA PRO A 307 -18.46 -8.29 4.19
C PRO A 307 -17.68 -7.92 5.46
N ASP A 308 -16.71 -7.02 5.32
CA ASP A 308 -16.08 -6.32 6.44
C ASP A 308 -16.19 -4.80 6.23
N PRO A 309 -17.31 -4.18 6.65
CA PRO A 309 -17.54 -2.76 6.45
C PRO A 309 -16.49 -1.85 7.11
N GLN A 310 -15.65 -2.38 8.02
CA GLN A 310 -14.65 -1.60 8.74
C GLN A 310 -13.42 -1.31 7.89
N GLU A 311 -12.92 -2.32 7.19
CA GLU A 311 -11.76 -2.19 6.28
C GLU A 311 -12.13 -1.33 5.07
N ASP A 312 -13.33 -1.48 4.54
CA ASP A 312 -13.84 -0.67 3.42
C ASP A 312 -13.90 0.82 3.77
N LEU A 313 -14.39 1.14 4.98
CA LEU A 313 -14.55 2.52 5.42
C LEU A 313 -13.17 3.18 5.63
N ILE A 314 -12.24 2.52 6.32
CA ILE A 314 -10.92 3.10 6.57
C ILE A 314 -10.11 3.30 5.28
N ASN A 315 -10.24 2.39 4.31
CA ASN A 315 -9.64 2.55 2.98
C ASN A 315 -10.14 3.81 2.28
N HIS A 316 -11.46 4.03 2.31
CA HIS A 316 -12.07 5.22 1.72
C HIS A 316 -11.57 6.51 2.38
N TYR A 317 -11.53 6.56 3.72
CA TYR A 317 -11.03 7.73 4.44
C TYR A 317 -9.54 7.97 4.20
N GLY A 318 -8.71 6.93 4.14
CA GLY A 318 -7.31 7.05 3.77
C GLY A 318 -7.11 7.63 2.37
N ALA A 319 -7.92 7.22 1.39
CA ALA A 319 -7.84 7.72 0.01
C ALA A 319 -8.18 9.22 -0.06
N ILE A 320 -9.25 9.64 0.62
CA ILE A 320 -9.63 11.06 0.75
C ILE A 320 -8.51 11.84 1.44
N PHE A 321 -7.98 11.31 2.55
CA PHE A 321 -6.94 11.96 3.32
C PHE A 321 -5.68 12.18 2.47
N GLY A 322 -5.15 11.15 1.82
CA GLY A 322 -3.94 11.24 1.00
C GLY A 322 -4.05 12.27 -0.12
N HIS A 323 -5.20 12.32 -0.80
CA HIS A 323 -5.45 13.30 -1.85
C HIS A 323 -5.59 14.73 -1.32
N ARG A 324 -6.33 14.93 -0.22
CA ARG A 324 -6.42 16.26 0.42
C ARG A 324 -5.07 16.71 0.97
N PHE A 325 -4.26 15.79 1.50
CA PHE A 325 -2.90 16.05 1.95
C PHE A 325 -2.03 16.55 0.79
N ARG A 326 -2.10 15.89 -0.37
CA ARG A 326 -1.41 16.33 -1.58
C ARG A 326 -1.82 17.75 -1.99
N ARG A 327 -3.12 18.05 -2.04
CA ARG A 327 -3.61 19.41 -2.34
C ARG A 327 -3.10 20.43 -1.32
N MET A 328 -3.16 20.10 -0.03
CA MET A 328 -2.65 20.96 1.04
C MET A 328 -1.17 21.29 0.86
N TYR A 329 -0.37 20.31 0.42
CA TYR A 329 1.03 20.49 0.08
C TYR A 329 1.22 21.35 -1.19
N GLU A 330 0.56 21.00 -2.30
CA GLU A 330 0.68 21.67 -3.60
C GLU A 330 0.25 23.15 -3.54
N ASP A 331 -0.83 23.44 -2.81
CA ASP A 331 -1.36 24.80 -2.62
C ASP A 331 -0.63 25.57 -1.51
N ALA A 332 0.37 24.96 -0.87
CA ALA A 332 1.09 25.48 0.30
C ALA A 332 0.18 25.91 1.48
N SER A 333 -1.05 25.40 1.54
CA SER A 333 -2.02 25.76 2.59
C SER A 333 -1.68 25.16 3.95
N TRP A 334 -0.73 24.21 4.01
CA TRP A 334 -0.11 23.76 5.27
C TRP A 334 0.56 24.90 6.06
N TRP A 335 0.93 26.00 5.41
CA TRP A 335 1.43 27.20 6.10
C TRP A 335 0.31 28.08 6.67
N LEU A 336 -0.90 27.97 6.12
CA LEU A 336 -2.03 28.86 6.40
C LEU A 336 -2.94 28.37 7.52
N THR A 337 -2.92 27.07 7.84
CA THR A 337 -3.69 26.55 8.98
C THR A 337 -3.15 27.16 10.28
N GLY A 338 -4.05 27.68 11.10
CA GLY A 338 -3.74 28.54 12.24
C GLY A 338 -3.97 27.87 13.60
N PRO A 339 -3.57 28.51 14.71
CA PRO A 339 -3.75 27.99 16.08
C PRO A 339 -5.21 27.75 16.50
N GLY A 340 -6.18 28.24 15.72
CA GLY A 340 -7.62 28.02 15.95
C GLY A 340 -8.20 26.80 15.24
N ASP A 341 -7.41 26.14 14.39
CA ASP A 341 -7.87 24.96 13.67
C ASP A 341 -7.89 23.74 14.59
N ARG A 342 -8.99 23.00 14.56
CA ARG A 342 -9.15 21.79 15.35
C ARG A 342 -8.23 20.69 14.85
N THR A 343 -7.56 20.02 15.79
CA THR A 343 -6.65 18.89 15.53
C THR A 343 -7.03 17.63 16.30
N ASP A 344 -8.18 17.63 16.96
CA ASP A 344 -8.76 16.50 17.69
C ASP A 344 -9.55 15.58 16.75
N TYR A 345 -8.84 14.89 15.87
CA TYR A 345 -9.40 14.06 14.78
C TYR A 345 -9.93 12.68 15.23
N LEU A 346 -9.57 12.26 16.45
CA LEU A 346 -10.05 11.04 17.11
C LEU A 346 -11.27 11.29 18.02
N LEU A 347 -11.76 12.54 18.15
CA LEU A 347 -12.97 12.79 18.91
C LEU A 347 -14.21 12.66 18.03
N PRO A 348 -15.32 12.06 18.54
CA PRO A 348 -16.57 12.01 17.80
C PRO A 348 -16.95 13.40 17.33
N ASN A 349 -17.17 13.55 16.03
CA ASN A 349 -17.65 14.81 15.49
C ASN A 349 -19.09 15.00 15.97
N THR A 350 -19.30 15.81 17.02
CA THR A 350 -20.65 16.13 17.54
C THR A 350 -21.49 16.92 16.54
N LEU A 351 -20.94 17.24 15.36
CA LEU A 351 -21.56 18.02 14.30
C LEU A 351 -22.07 17.13 13.15
N THR A 352 -23.03 16.23 13.39
CA THR A 352 -24.08 15.87 12.40
C THR A 352 -25.15 14.94 12.99
N THR A 353 -26.00 15.50 13.84
CA THR A 353 -27.44 15.14 13.83
C THR A 353 -28.21 16.34 13.29
N ALA A 354 -28.01 16.63 12.01
CA ALA A 354 -28.85 17.56 11.25
C ALA A 354 -28.65 17.30 9.76
N ARG A 355 -29.25 16.21 9.26
CA ARG A 355 -29.88 16.13 7.93
C ARG A 355 -30.74 14.89 7.86
#